data_AF-E1V308-F1
#
_entry.id   AF-E1V308-F1
#
_cell.length_a   1.000
_cell.length_b   1.000
_cell.length_c   1.000
_cell.angle_alpha   90.00
_cell.angle_beta   90.00
_cell.angle_gamma   90.00
#
_symmetry.space_group_name_H-M   'P 1'
#
loop_
_entity.id
_entity.type
_entity.pdbx_description
1 polymer ?
#
loop_
_entity_poly.entity_id
_entity_poly.type
_entity_poly.pdbx_seq_one_letter_code
_entity_poly.pdbx_strand_id
1 'polypeptide(L)'
;MARTGVRYEDVQRAIDSLMAKGEAPSVHKIRETLGTGSFTTISEHLREWRRLREENRDVPPPQGMPAELQELAEALWTQAQEAANQALAHYRQEADSRVDDARQQAAEAERRAEDAEQRETALSAHLTQIDQRLEQRTSELAQLRTEHEALQEREARSRDRLDELVRRLEAAEEEARRREQAHRQALEEQAETHRERLAQEEERNETAEARLMGLLDQERQERQAAEKAHAGREQRLTQRLETLQEQQSALQTDLAAARQAQHDAEQARDNAEQREAALRDQHEQLNARFEEQERRIAEQTEQWRERERHFEQRLWASLEAMREEWRSERTASPGDENDTPDATNPA
;
A
#
# COMPACT_ATOMS: atom_id res chain seq x y z
N MET A 1 105.35 -105.06 -79.98
CA MET A 1 105.02 -103.62 -80.09
C MET A 1 106.15 -102.82 -79.47
N ALA A 2 107.10 -102.37 -80.29
CA ALA A 2 108.23 -101.56 -79.84
C ALA A 2 107.74 -100.13 -79.60
N ARG A 3 108.03 -99.56 -78.43
CA ARG A 3 107.69 -98.18 -78.10
C ARG A 3 108.66 -97.25 -78.84
N THR A 4 108.17 -96.48 -79.80
CA THR A 4 108.93 -95.39 -80.42
C THR A 4 109.13 -94.29 -79.36
N GLY A 5 110.33 -94.14 -78.85
CA GLY A 5 110.69 -93.01 -77.98
C GLY A 5 110.75 -91.70 -78.79
N VAL A 6 110.28 -90.61 -78.21
CA VAL A 6 110.42 -89.26 -78.78
C VAL A 6 111.88 -88.82 -78.69
N ARG A 7 112.43 -88.23 -79.76
CA ARG A 7 113.80 -87.72 -79.79
C ARG A 7 113.86 -86.26 -79.37
N TYR A 8 115.02 -85.81 -78.90
CA TYR A 8 115.28 -84.41 -78.54
C TYR A 8 114.95 -83.42 -79.67
N GLU A 9 115.29 -83.75 -80.92
CA GLU A 9 115.03 -82.92 -82.11
C GLU A 9 113.54 -82.69 -82.39
N ASP A 10 112.69 -83.67 -82.05
CA ASP A 10 111.24 -83.55 -82.20
C ASP A 10 110.69 -82.56 -81.17
N VAL A 11 111.18 -82.65 -79.92
CA VAL A 11 110.84 -81.71 -78.83
C VAL A 11 111.29 -80.30 -79.15
N GLN A 12 112.49 -80.13 -79.72
CA GLN A 12 113.00 -78.81 -80.13
C GLN A 12 112.12 -78.16 -81.20
N ARG A 13 111.75 -78.90 -82.27
CA ARG A 13 110.83 -78.39 -83.31
C ARG A 13 109.46 -78.00 -82.76
N ALA A 14 108.93 -78.77 -81.81
CA ALA A 14 107.67 -78.46 -81.16
C ALA A 14 107.76 -77.18 -80.32
N ILE A 15 108.87 -76.97 -79.61
CA ILE A 15 109.13 -75.75 -78.85
C ILE A 15 109.22 -74.54 -79.78
N ASP A 16 109.96 -74.63 -80.88
CA ASP A 16 110.12 -73.55 -81.85
C ASP A 16 108.76 -73.16 -82.47
N SER A 17 107.91 -74.14 -82.78
CA SER A 17 106.56 -73.89 -83.28
C SER A 17 105.65 -73.19 -82.26
N LEU A 18 105.76 -73.53 -80.96
CA LEU A 18 105.01 -72.86 -79.89
C LEU A 18 105.49 -71.43 -79.67
N MET A 19 106.81 -71.20 -79.70
CA MET A 19 107.39 -69.88 -79.56
C MET A 19 107.05 -68.95 -80.73
N ALA A 20 107.02 -69.46 -81.97
CA ALA A 20 106.58 -68.69 -83.13
C ALA A 20 105.12 -68.22 -83.02
N LYS A 21 104.30 -68.91 -82.22
CA LYS A 21 102.91 -68.56 -81.91
C LYS A 21 102.77 -67.65 -80.67
N GLY A 22 103.88 -67.27 -80.03
CA GLY A 22 103.88 -66.46 -78.80
C GLY A 22 103.47 -67.25 -77.55
N GLU A 23 103.44 -68.58 -77.60
CA GLU A 23 103.03 -69.41 -76.48
C GLU A 23 104.22 -69.98 -75.71
N ALA A 24 104.11 -70.02 -74.38
CA ALA A 24 105.16 -70.58 -73.52
C ALA A 24 105.25 -72.12 -73.67
N PRO A 25 106.44 -72.69 -73.96
CA PRO A 25 106.61 -74.12 -74.13
C PRO A 25 106.43 -74.87 -72.80
N SER A 26 105.33 -75.62 -72.69
CA SER A 26 105.05 -76.50 -71.55
C SER A 26 105.05 -77.96 -71.99
N VAL A 27 105.36 -78.89 -71.07
CA VAL A 27 105.40 -80.33 -71.37
C VAL A 27 104.07 -80.82 -71.98
N HIS A 28 102.95 -80.25 -71.52
CA HIS A 28 101.62 -80.59 -72.04
C HIS A 28 101.42 -80.11 -73.48
N LYS A 29 101.75 -78.85 -73.77
CA LYS A 29 101.63 -78.26 -75.12
C LYS A 29 102.58 -78.90 -76.13
N ILE A 30 103.78 -79.27 -75.69
CA ILE A 30 104.76 -79.98 -76.52
C ILE A 30 104.23 -81.38 -76.87
N ARG A 31 103.60 -82.07 -75.91
CA ARG A 31 102.98 -83.38 -76.18
C ARG A 31 101.79 -83.28 -77.11
N GLU A 32 100.99 -82.23 -76.98
CA GLU A 32 99.85 -81.95 -77.86
C GLU A 32 100.31 -81.70 -79.31
N THR A 33 101.40 -80.94 -79.49
CA THR A 33 101.99 -80.68 -80.81
C THR A 33 102.68 -81.91 -81.41
N LEU A 34 103.27 -82.79 -80.60
CA LEU A 34 103.94 -84.01 -81.07
C LEU A 34 103.02 -85.23 -81.20
N GLY A 35 101.88 -85.25 -80.52
CA GLY A 35 100.92 -86.35 -80.50
C GLY A 35 101.41 -87.66 -79.85
N THR A 36 102.69 -87.77 -79.52
CA THR A 36 103.32 -88.99 -78.98
C THR A 36 104.39 -88.65 -77.93
N GLY A 37 104.85 -89.66 -77.16
CA GLY A 37 105.87 -89.50 -76.13
C GLY A 37 105.34 -89.55 -74.70
N SER A 38 106.17 -90.08 -73.80
CA SER A 38 105.90 -90.07 -72.38
C SER A 38 106.21 -88.67 -71.81
N PHE A 39 105.40 -88.22 -70.84
CA PHE A 39 105.61 -86.93 -70.18
C PHE A 39 107.00 -86.82 -69.53
N THR A 40 107.57 -87.93 -69.07
CA THR A 40 108.91 -88.00 -68.49
C THR A 40 109.99 -87.71 -69.54
N THR A 41 109.94 -88.34 -70.71
CA THR A 41 110.93 -88.11 -71.79
C THR A 41 110.84 -86.68 -72.35
N ILE A 42 109.63 -86.15 -72.53
CA ILE A 42 109.43 -84.76 -73.00
C ILE A 42 109.94 -83.77 -71.94
N SER A 43 109.76 -84.06 -70.65
CA SER A 43 110.25 -83.19 -69.58
C SER A 43 111.78 -83.16 -69.49
N GLU A 44 112.47 -84.28 -69.77
CA GLU A 44 113.92 -84.35 -69.83
C GLU A 44 114.46 -83.52 -71.00
N HIS A 45 113.93 -83.72 -72.21
CA HIS A 45 114.36 -82.94 -73.38
C HIS A 45 113.99 -81.44 -73.27
N LEU A 46 112.87 -81.08 -72.64
CA LEU A 46 112.53 -79.68 -72.38
C LEU A 46 113.48 -79.01 -71.36
N ARG A 47 113.98 -79.77 -70.38
CA ARG A 47 115.01 -79.28 -69.44
C ARG A 47 116.35 -79.13 -70.14
N GLU A 48 116.72 -80.11 -70.97
CA GLU A 48 117.94 -80.07 -71.78
C GLU A 48 117.94 -78.89 -72.77
N TRP A 49 116.80 -78.63 -73.44
CA TRP A 49 116.63 -77.47 -74.31
C TRP A 49 116.73 -76.14 -73.56
N ARG A 50 116.13 -76.03 -72.37
CA ARG A 50 116.25 -74.83 -71.54
C ARG A 50 117.70 -74.56 -71.14
N ARG A 51 118.46 -75.60 -70.76
CA ARG A 51 119.88 -75.50 -70.42
C ARG A 51 120.71 -75.01 -71.61
N LEU A 52 120.52 -75.62 -72.79
CA LEU A 52 121.22 -75.23 -74.01
C LEU A 52 120.88 -73.82 -74.49
N ARG A 53 119.65 -73.34 -74.25
CA ARG A 53 119.22 -71.98 -74.57
C ARG A 53 119.80 -70.95 -73.61
N GLU A 54 119.90 -71.26 -72.31
CA GLU A 54 120.58 -70.40 -71.35
C GLU A 54 122.08 -70.30 -71.64
N GLU A 55 122.74 -71.39 -72.03
CA GLU A 55 124.15 -71.37 -72.47
C GLU A 55 124.39 -70.58 -73.77
N ASN A 56 123.42 -70.57 -74.70
CA ASN A 56 123.54 -69.84 -75.99
C ASN A 56 122.94 -68.42 -75.98
N ARG A 57 122.41 -67.93 -74.85
CA ARG A 57 121.77 -66.61 -74.77
C ARG A 57 122.76 -65.45 -74.93
N ASP A 58 124.05 -65.71 -74.75
CA ASP A 58 125.15 -64.72 -74.85
C ASP A 58 125.97 -64.84 -76.15
N VAL A 59 125.48 -65.53 -77.18
CA VAL A 59 126.13 -65.51 -78.50
C VAL A 59 125.71 -64.23 -79.25
N PRO A 60 126.63 -63.28 -79.53
CA PRO A 60 126.32 -62.11 -80.34
C PRO A 60 125.92 -62.54 -81.75
N PRO A 61 125.07 -61.78 -82.46
CA PRO A 61 124.66 -62.13 -83.83
C PRO A 61 125.90 -62.27 -84.75
N PRO A 62 125.84 -63.18 -85.75
CA PRO A 62 126.98 -63.46 -86.62
C PRO A 62 127.41 -62.19 -87.34
N GLN A 63 128.64 -61.74 -87.08
CA GLN A 63 129.27 -60.64 -87.78
C GLN A 63 129.46 -61.02 -89.25
N GLY A 64 128.64 -60.42 -90.11
CA GLY A 64 128.68 -60.62 -91.55
C GLY A 64 127.75 -59.68 -92.32
N MET A 65 127.42 -58.52 -91.72
CA MET A 65 126.68 -57.46 -92.41
C MET A 65 127.72 -56.44 -92.95
N PRO A 66 127.68 -56.08 -94.25
CA PRO A 66 128.52 -55.02 -94.81
C PRO A 66 128.43 -53.74 -93.97
N ALA A 67 129.56 -53.07 -93.74
CA ALA A 67 129.64 -51.87 -92.87
C ALA A 67 128.58 -50.80 -93.23
N GLU A 68 128.31 -50.63 -94.52
CA GLU A 68 127.29 -49.71 -95.04
C GLU A 68 125.86 -50.03 -94.57
N LEU A 69 125.51 -51.32 -94.43
CA LEU A 69 124.20 -51.74 -93.92
C LEU A 69 124.11 -51.63 -92.39
N GLN A 70 125.23 -51.79 -91.70
CA GLN A 70 125.30 -51.61 -90.24
C GLN A 70 125.16 -50.13 -89.85
N GLU A 71 125.85 -49.22 -90.56
CA GLU A 71 125.69 -47.77 -90.38
C GLU A 71 124.26 -47.31 -90.68
N LEU A 72 123.64 -47.84 -91.75
CA LEU A 72 122.23 -47.55 -92.07
C LEU A 72 121.28 -48.04 -90.97
N ALA A 73 121.51 -49.23 -90.41
CA ALA A 73 120.70 -49.79 -89.33
C ALA A 73 120.86 -49.00 -88.02
N GLU A 74 122.07 -48.56 -87.68
CA GLU A 74 122.34 -47.71 -86.51
C GLU A 74 121.74 -46.31 -86.66
N ALA A 75 121.81 -45.72 -87.85
CA ALA A 75 121.16 -44.45 -88.17
C ALA A 75 119.63 -44.56 -88.08
N LEU A 76 119.05 -45.61 -88.66
CA LEU A 76 117.61 -45.88 -88.60
C LEU A 76 117.14 -46.14 -87.16
N TRP A 77 117.93 -46.86 -86.37
CA TRP A 77 117.67 -47.11 -84.95
C TRP A 77 117.72 -45.81 -84.13
N THR A 78 118.72 -44.97 -84.36
CA THR A 78 118.86 -43.65 -83.70
C THR A 78 117.68 -42.75 -84.04
N GLN A 79 117.29 -42.69 -85.32
CA GLN A 79 116.14 -41.91 -85.77
C GLN A 79 114.82 -42.46 -85.21
N ALA A 80 114.66 -43.78 -85.13
CA ALA A 80 113.50 -44.40 -84.50
C ALA A 80 113.44 -44.11 -82.98
N GLN A 81 114.59 -44.09 -82.30
CA GLN A 81 114.68 -43.77 -80.89
C GLN A 81 114.41 -42.29 -80.61
N GLU A 82 114.89 -41.38 -81.45
CA GLU A 82 114.54 -39.95 -81.41
C GLU A 82 113.05 -39.72 -81.66
N ALA A 83 112.47 -40.35 -82.69
CA ALA A 83 111.04 -40.26 -82.99
C ALA A 83 110.18 -40.82 -81.84
N ALA A 84 110.58 -41.95 -81.23
CA ALA A 84 109.91 -42.52 -80.07
C ALA A 84 110.01 -41.62 -78.84
N ASN A 85 111.18 -41.01 -78.59
CA ASN A 85 111.37 -40.07 -77.49
C ASN A 85 110.56 -38.77 -77.68
N GLN A 86 110.48 -38.24 -78.90
CA GLN A 86 109.64 -37.08 -79.23
C GLN A 86 108.15 -37.40 -79.05
N ALA A 87 107.70 -38.56 -79.55
CA ALA A 87 106.33 -39.01 -79.34
C ALA A 87 106.01 -39.20 -77.85
N LEU A 88 106.93 -39.81 -77.08
CA LEU A 88 106.77 -39.98 -75.64
C LEU A 88 106.73 -38.65 -74.89
N ALA A 89 107.57 -37.68 -75.26
CA ALA A 89 107.55 -36.34 -74.68
C ALA A 89 106.22 -35.62 -74.97
N HIS A 90 105.71 -35.72 -76.20
CA HIS A 90 104.42 -35.18 -76.58
C HIS A 90 103.27 -35.83 -75.80
N TYR A 91 103.23 -37.16 -75.71
CA TYR A 91 102.23 -37.88 -74.91
C TYR A 91 102.29 -37.52 -73.43
N ARG A 92 103.48 -37.34 -72.86
CA ARG A 92 103.64 -36.89 -71.47
C ARG A 92 103.08 -35.48 -71.28
N GLN A 93 103.42 -34.56 -72.18
CA GLN A 93 102.90 -33.20 -72.12
C GLN A 93 101.37 -33.15 -72.27
N GLU A 94 100.79 -33.93 -73.18
CA GLU A 94 99.33 -34.05 -73.30
C GLU A 94 98.69 -34.69 -72.06
N ALA A 95 99.32 -35.72 -71.49
CA ALA A 95 98.83 -36.36 -70.27
C ALA A 95 98.89 -35.41 -69.07
N ASP A 96 99.99 -34.67 -68.90
CA ASP A 96 100.16 -33.67 -67.85
C ASP A 96 99.13 -32.54 -68.01
N SER A 97 98.93 -32.04 -69.24
CA SER A 97 97.86 -31.06 -69.54
C SER A 97 96.48 -31.59 -69.15
N ARG A 98 96.14 -32.84 -69.49
CA ARG A 98 94.84 -33.43 -69.14
C ARG A 98 94.68 -33.61 -67.64
N VAL A 99 95.75 -33.95 -66.92
CA VAL A 99 95.73 -34.07 -65.45
C VAL A 99 95.51 -32.70 -64.82
N ASP A 100 96.18 -31.66 -65.31
CA ASP A 100 96.03 -30.31 -64.79
C ASP A 100 94.63 -29.74 -65.09
N ASP A 101 94.10 -29.97 -66.30
CA ASP A 101 92.72 -29.60 -66.65
C ASP A 101 91.70 -30.34 -65.75
N ALA A 102 91.88 -31.64 -65.52
CA ALA A 102 91.02 -32.42 -64.64
C ALA A 102 91.10 -31.94 -63.17
N ARG A 103 92.28 -31.55 -62.70
CA ARG A 103 92.46 -30.96 -61.36
C ARG A 103 91.76 -29.61 -61.23
N GLN A 104 91.86 -28.76 -62.25
CA GLN A 104 91.16 -27.47 -62.26
C GLN A 104 89.64 -27.67 -62.25
N GLN A 105 89.12 -28.57 -63.08
CA GLN A 105 87.69 -28.90 -63.12
C GLN A 105 87.20 -29.49 -61.79
N ALA A 106 87.99 -30.36 -61.16
CA ALA A 106 87.66 -30.90 -59.83
C ALA A 106 87.61 -29.80 -58.77
N ALA A 107 88.59 -28.90 -58.74
CA ALA A 107 88.63 -27.77 -57.79
C ALA A 107 87.49 -26.75 -58.03
N GLU A 108 87.04 -26.58 -59.27
CA GLU A 108 85.85 -25.77 -59.59
C GLU A 108 84.53 -26.46 -59.22
N ALA A 109 84.46 -27.79 -59.38
CA ALA A 109 83.30 -28.56 -58.95
C ALA A 109 83.18 -28.57 -57.42
N GLU A 110 84.29 -28.71 -56.70
CA GLU A 110 84.34 -28.67 -55.23
C GLU A 110 83.90 -27.30 -54.70
N ARG A 111 84.44 -26.21 -55.24
CA ARG A 111 84.00 -24.85 -54.87
C ARG A 111 82.52 -24.60 -55.13
N ARG A 112 81.96 -25.15 -56.23
CA ARG A 112 80.53 -25.06 -56.51
C ARG A 112 79.69 -25.90 -55.55
N ALA A 113 80.18 -27.07 -55.14
CA ALA A 113 79.52 -27.90 -54.14
C ALA A 113 79.49 -27.21 -52.77
N GLU A 114 80.61 -26.63 -52.33
CA GLU A 114 80.69 -25.87 -51.07
C GLU A 114 79.73 -24.67 -51.06
N ASP A 115 79.68 -23.88 -52.14
CA ASP A 115 78.74 -22.75 -52.26
C ASP A 115 77.27 -23.23 -52.26
N ALA A 116 76.98 -24.35 -52.92
CA ALA A 116 75.65 -24.96 -52.89
C ALA A 116 75.25 -25.43 -51.48
N GLU A 117 76.14 -26.10 -50.75
CA GLU A 117 75.91 -26.55 -49.37
C GLU A 117 75.70 -25.37 -48.41
N GLN A 118 76.48 -24.29 -48.57
CA GLN A 118 76.29 -23.07 -47.78
C GLN A 118 74.93 -22.44 -48.03
N ARG A 119 74.50 -22.36 -49.29
CA ARG A 119 73.17 -21.84 -49.65
C ARG A 119 72.05 -22.72 -49.13
N GLU A 120 72.18 -24.04 -49.25
CA GLU A 120 71.18 -24.98 -48.71
C GLU A 120 71.06 -24.85 -47.19
N THR A 121 72.19 -24.75 -46.49
CA THR A 121 72.21 -24.55 -45.04
C THR A 121 71.55 -23.22 -44.64
N ALA A 122 71.85 -22.13 -45.36
CA ALA A 122 71.25 -20.82 -45.12
C ALA A 122 69.73 -20.83 -45.38
N LEU A 123 69.29 -21.46 -46.47
CA LEU A 123 67.87 -21.60 -46.80
C LEU A 123 67.12 -22.47 -45.78
N SER A 124 67.71 -23.59 -45.36
CA SER A 124 67.15 -24.47 -44.33
C SER A 124 66.98 -23.74 -42.99
N ALA A 125 68.00 -22.97 -42.57
CA ALA A 125 67.91 -22.14 -41.38
C ALA A 125 66.80 -21.08 -41.49
N HIS A 126 66.67 -20.43 -42.65
CA HIS A 126 65.63 -19.43 -42.88
C HIS A 126 64.22 -20.04 -42.91
N LEU A 127 64.04 -21.22 -43.52
CA LEU A 127 62.77 -21.95 -43.51
C LEU A 127 62.37 -22.32 -42.07
N THR A 128 63.32 -22.87 -41.30
CA THR A 128 63.08 -23.19 -39.89
C THR A 128 62.65 -21.97 -39.09
N GLN A 129 63.26 -20.81 -39.34
CA GLN A 129 62.88 -19.56 -38.69
C GLN A 129 61.49 -19.07 -39.12
N ILE A 130 61.12 -19.23 -40.39
CA ILE A 130 59.76 -18.91 -40.86
C ILE A 130 58.74 -19.82 -40.19
N ASP A 131 58.99 -21.13 -40.13
CA ASP A 131 58.10 -22.11 -39.52
C ASP A 131 57.87 -21.81 -38.04
N GLN A 132 58.94 -21.50 -37.29
CA GLN A 132 58.83 -21.06 -35.91
C GLN A 132 57.99 -19.79 -35.75
N ARG A 133 58.15 -18.81 -36.64
CA ARG A 133 57.34 -17.57 -36.63
C ARG A 133 55.88 -17.84 -36.99
N LEU A 134 55.62 -18.76 -37.91
CA LEU A 134 54.25 -19.16 -38.29
C LEU A 134 53.55 -19.90 -37.16
N GLU A 135 54.24 -20.81 -36.48
CA GLU A 135 53.73 -21.50 -35.30
C GLU A 135 53.42 -20.51 -34.17
N GLN A 136 54.34 -19.59 -33.87
CA GLN A 136 54.12 -18.52 -32.88
C GLN A 136 52.87 -17.70 -33.23
N ARG A 137 52.77 -17.18 -34.46
CA ARG A 137 51.62 -16.37 -34.89
C ARG A 137 50.31 -17.16 -34.88
N THR A 138 50.36 -18.44 -35.22
CA THR A 138 49.18 -19.31 -35.18
C THR A 138 48.72 -19.57 -33.75
N SER A 139 49.67 -19.76 -32.82
CA SER A 139 49.35 -19.89 -31.39
C SER A 139 48.77 -18.60 -30.81
N GLU A 140 49.32 -17.44 -31.16
CA GLU A 140 48.80 -16.13 -30.76
C GLU A 140 47.39 -15.90 -31.32
N LEU A 141 47.15 -16.21 -32.60
CA LEU A 141 45.83 -16.10 -33.21
C LEU A 141 44.81 -17.04 -32.56
N ALA A 142 45.21 -18.25 -32.17
CA ALA A 142 44.35 -19.16 -31.44
C ALA A 142 43.97 -18.60 -30.06
N GLN A 143 44.95 -18.06 -29.32
CA GLN A 143 44.71 -17.41 -28.03
C GLN A 143 43.76 -16.21 -28.17
N LEU A 144 44.04 -15.29 -29.09
CA LEU A 144 43.19 -14.12 -29.34
C LEU A 144 41.76 -14.52 -29.73
N ARG A 145 41.57 -15.59 -30.51
CA ARG A 145 40.24 -16.11 -30.85
C ARG A 145 39.50 -16.61 -29.61
N THR A 146 40.16 -17.40 -28.76
CA THR A 146 39.54 -17.88 -27.52
C THR A 146 39.19 -16.75 -26.56
N GLU A 147 40.05 -15.72 -26.45
CA GLU A 147 39.77 -14.53 -25.65
C GLU A 147 38.59 -13.73 -26.23
N HIS A 148 38.54 -13.59 -27.56
CA HIS A 148 37.44 -12.90 -28.23
C HIS A 148 36.10 -13.62 -28.01
N GLU A 149 36.06 -14.94 -28.18
CA GLU A 149 34.86 -15.76 -27.92
C GLU A 149 34.43 -15.64 -26.45
N ALA A 150 35.38 -15.68 -25.50
CA ALA A 150 35.08 -15.52 -24.08
C ALA A 150 34.55 -14.10 -23.75
N LEU A 151 35.07 -13.06 -24.39
CA LEU A 151 34.58 -11.69 -24.24
C LEU A 151 33.19 -11.53 -24.85
N GLN A 152 32.94 -12.09 -26.04
CA GLN A 152 31.62 -12.08 -26.68
C GLN A 152 30.59 -12.80 -25.82
N GLU A 153 30.92 -13.94 -25.22
CA GLU A 153 30.03 -14.65 -24.33
C GLU A 153 29.73 -13.84 -23.05
N ARG A 154 30.74 -13.19 -22.47
CA ARG A 154 30.54 -12.29 -21.32
C ARG A 154 29.67 -11.09 -21.67
N GLU A 155 29.84 -10.51 -22.85
CA GLU A 155 29.02 -9.41 -23.34
C GLU A 155 27.56 -9.85 -23.53
N ALA A 156 27.33 -10.99 -24.19
CA ALA A 156 26.00 -11.57 -24.36
C ALA A 156 25.31 -11.83 -23.00
N ARG A 157 26.00 -12.50 -22.07
CA ARG A 157 25.49 -12.74 -20.71
C ARG A 157 25.18 -11.44 -19.95
N SER A 158 25.96 -10.38 -20.19
CA SER A 158 25.73 -9.08 -19.56
C SER A 158 24.52 -8.37 -20.16
N ARG A 159 24.33 -8.46 -21.49
CA ARG A 159 23.12 -7.97 -22.17
C ARG A 159 21.86 -8.69 -21.68
N ASP A 160 21.88 -10.02 -21.62
CA ASP A 160 20.75 -10.81 -21.12
C ASP A 160 20.38 -10.43 -19.68
N ARG A 161 21.39 -10.18 -18.82
CA ARG A 161 21.18 -9.70 -17.45
C ARG A 161 20.58 -8.29 -17.41
N LEU A 162 21.02 -7.39 -18.27
CA LEU A 162 20.46 -6.04 -18.36
C LEU A 162 19.00 -6.09 -18.82
N ASP A 163 18.68 -6.89 -19.83
CA ASP A 163 17.31 -7.05 -20.33
C ASP A 163 16.38 -7.63 -19.25
N GLU A 164 16.85 -8.62 -18.50
CA GLU A 164 16.10 -9.18 -17.35
C GLU A 164 15.90 -8.15 -16.24
N LEU A 165 16.92 -7.33 -15.93
CA LEU A 165 16.80 -6.26 -14.93
C LEU A 165 15.83 -5.17 -15.38
N VAL A 166 15.84 -4.79 -16.65
CA VAL A 166 14.90 -3.83 -17.23
C VAL A 166 13.47 -4.36 -17.12
N ARG A 167 13.21 -5.62 -17.50
CA ARG A 167 11.89 -6.24 -17.36
C ARG A 167 11.40 -6.27 -15.90
N ARG A 168 12.29 -6.56 -14.95
CA ARG A 168 11.96 -6.54 -13.52
C ARG A 168 11.64 -5.14 -13.01
N LEU A 169 12.37 -4.12 -13.48
CA LEU A 169 12.10 -2.73 -13.14
C LEU A 169 10.75 -2.28 -13.70
N GLU A 170 10.46 -2.56 -14.96
CA GLU A 170 9.18 -2.26 -15.59
C GLU A 170 8.01 -2.92 -14.84
N ALA A 171 8.14 -4.21 -14.49
CA ALA A 171 7.12 -4.92 -13.71
C ALA A 171 6.93 -4.32 -12.30
N ALA A 172 8.02 -3.94 -11.63
CA ALA A 172 7.96 -3.31 -10.32
C ALA A 172 7.33 -1.90 -10.38
N GLU A 173 7.62 -1.12 -11.43
CA GLU A 173 7.00 0.17 -11.66
C GLU A 173 5.50 0.04 -11.94
N GLU A 174 5.09 -0.92 -12.77
CA GLU A 174 3.67 -1.19 -12.99
C GLU A 174 2.96 -1.60 -11.71
N GLU A 175 3.57 -2.46 -10.90
CA GLU A 175 2.99 -2.89 -9.63
C GLU A 175 2.89 -1.72 -8.63
N ALA A 176 3.92 -0.86 -8.56
CA ALA A 176 3.89 0.34 -7.74
C ALA A 176 2.79 1.31 -8.18
N ARG A 177 2.63 1.54 -9.49
CA ARG A 177 1.54 2.37 -10.04
C ARG A 177 0.16 1.79 -9.71
N ARG A 178 -0.02 0.47 -9.83
CA ARG A 178 -1.28 -0.21 -9.47
C ARG A 178 -1.58 -0.05 -7.98
N ARG A 179 -0.59 -0.24 -7.11
CA ARG A 179 -0.74 -0.05 -5.65
C ARG A 179 -1.08 1.40 -5.31
N GLU A 180 -0.46 2.37 -5.96
CA GLU A 180 -0.75 3.79 -5.75
C GLU A 180 -2.18 4.14 -6.19
N GLN A 181 -2.61 3.66 -7.36
CA GLN A 181 -3.99 3.84 -7.84
C GLN A 181 -5.00 3.20 -6.90
N ALA A 182 -4.78 1.97 -6.46
CA ALA A 182 -5.65 1.28 -5.51
C ALA A 182 -5.71 2.02 -4.16
N HIS A 183 -4.57 2.54 -3.68
CA HIS A 183 -4.54 3.32 -2.45
C HIS A 183 -5.31 4.64 -2.58
N ARG A 184 -5.15 5.36 -3.70
CA ARG A 184 -5.91 6.59 -3.98
C ARG A 184 -7.41 6.32 -4.02
N GLN A 185 -7.83 5.27 -4.72
CA GLN A 185 -9.24 4.85 -4.77
C GLN A 185 -9.78 4.53 -3.37
N ALA A 186 -9.03 3.77 -2.56
CA ALA A 186 -9.43 3.45 -1.19
C ALA A 186 -9.55 4.70 -0.30
N LEU A 187 -8.67 5.70 -0.48
CA LEU A 187 -8.77 6.98 0.23
C LEU A 187 -9.99 7.79 -0.23
N GLU A 188 -10.29 7.80 -1.52
CA GLU A 188 -11.48 8.46 -2.08
C GLU A 188 -12.77 7.81 -1.54
N GLU A 189 -12.87 6.48 -1.58
CA GLU A 189 -13.99 5.73 -1.00
C GLU A 189 -14.15 5.98 0.50
N GLN A 190 -13.03 6.01 1.26
CA GLN A 190 -13.08 6.37 2.67
C GLN A 190 -13.56 7.81 2.87
N ALA A 191 -13.08 8.76 2.08
CA ALA A 191 -13.52 10.15 2.17
C ALA A 191 -15.02 10.30 1.84
N GLU A 192 -15.53 9.59 0.83
CA GLU A 192 -16.95 9.56 0.48
C GLU A 192 -17.80 8.96 1.60
N THR A 193 -17.43 7.79 2.11
CA THR A 193 -18.16 7.16 3.24
C THR A 193 -18.14 8.02 4.51
N HIS A 194 -17.04 8.73 4.79
CA HIS A 194 -16.99 9.69 5.88
C HIS A 194 -17.89 10.90 5.65
N ARG A 195 -17.94 11.46 4.43
CA ARG A 195 -18.87 12.55 4.08
C ARG A 195 -20.33 12.13 4.21
N GLU A 196 -20.67 10.94 3.74
CA GLU A 196 -22.03 10.40 3.87
C GLU A 196 -22.43 10.23 5.33
N ARG A 197 -21.54 9.68 6.16
CA ARG A 197 -21.79 9.56 7.61
C ARG A 197 -21.97 10.92 8.27
N LEU A 198 -21.13 11.90 7.92
CA LEU A 198 -21.23 13.26 8.46
C LEU A 198 -22.57 13.89 8.07
N ALA A 199 -22.96 13.80 6.79
CA ALA A 199 -24.25 14.32 6.32
C ALA A 199 -25.45 13.65 7.02
N GLN A 200 -25.39 12.33 7.26
CA GLN A 200 -26.44 11.62 8.00
C GLN A 200 -26.51 12.07 9.47
N GLU A 201 -25.38 12.30 10.12
CA GLU A 201 -25.35 12.82 11.49
C GLU A 201 -25.82 14.28 11.56
N GLU A 202 -25.48 15.11 10.58
CA GLU A 202 -26.00 16.48 10.45
C GLU A 202 -27.53 16.46 10.29
N GLU A 203 -28.09 15.64 9.41
CA GLU A 203 -29.55 15.50 9.26
C GLU A 203 -30.22 14.99 10.55
N ARG A 204 -29.61 14.02 11.24
CA ARG A 204 -30.10 13.55 12.55
C ARG A 204 -30.09 14.66 13.59
N ASN A 205 -29.05 15.48 13.61
CA ASN A 205 -28.95 16.61 14.54
C ASN A 205 -29.99 17.69 14.18
N GLU A 206 -30.13 18.07 12.92
CA GLU A 206 -31.14 19.04 12.47
C GLU A 206 -32.56 18.57 12.83
N THR A 207 -32.87 17.29 12.60
CA THR A 207 -34.19 16.74 12.96
C THR A 207 -34.39 16.66 14.48
N ALA A 208 -33.36 16.36 15.26
CA ALA A 208 -33.42 16.38 16.72
C ALA A 208 -33.60 17.81 17.25
N GLU A 209 -32.85 18.78 16.73
CA GLU A 209 -32.96 20.20 17.07
C GLU A 209 -34.34 20.74 16.73
N ALA A 210 -34.87 20.43 15.54
CA ALA A 210 -36.23 20.83 15.15
C ALA A 210 -37.31 20.24 16.08
N ARG A 211 -37.15 18.98 16.50
CA ARG A 211 -38.07 18.35 17.49
C ARG A 211 -37.97 19.02 18.86
N LEU A 212 -36.76 19.32 19.34
CA LEU A 212 -36.56 20.01 20.61
C LEU A 212 -37.12 21.43 20.58
N MET A 213 -36.93 22.17 19.49
CA MET A 213 -37.57 23.48 19.29
C MET A 213 -39.09 23.35 19.31
N GLY A 214 -39.65 22.37 18.60
CA GLY A 214 -41.09 22.10 18.60
C GLY A 214 -41.65 21.79 20.00
N LEU A 215 -40.96 20.96 20.78
CA LEU A 215 -41.33 20.67 22.17
C LEU A 215 -41.23 21.92 23.06
N LEU A 216 -40.19 22.74 22.88
CA LEU A 216 -40.01 23.97 23.64
C LEU A 216 -41.09 25.01 23.32
N ASP A 217 -41.48 25.12 22.06
CA ASP A 217 -42.60 25.98 21.64
C ASP A 217 -43.93 25.45 22.15
N GLN A 218 -44.14 24.13 22.17
CA GLN A 218 -45.31 23.52 22.79
C GLN A 218 -45.36 23.81 24.30
N GLU A 219 -44.28 23.58 25.05
CA GLU A 219 -44.19 23.91 26.48
C GLU A 219 -44.43 25.41 26.75
N ARG A 220 -43.90 26.29 25.89
CA ARG A 220 -44.18 27.74 25.97
C ARG A 220 -45.66 28.04 25.75
N GLN A 221 -46.30 27.42 24.75
CA GLN A 221 -47.72 27.60 24.47
C GLN A 221 -48.60 27.05 25.60
N GLU A 222 -48.29 25.86 26.12
CA GLU A 222 -48.98 25.24 27.25
C GLU A 222 -48.84 26.10 28.51
N ARG A 223 -47.64 26.58 28.82
CA ARG A 223 -47.41 27.51 29.93
C ARG A 223 -48.19 28.81 29.75
N GLN A 224 -48.16 29.42 28.57
CA GLN A 224 -48.91 30.65 28.30
C GLN A 224 -50.43 30.43 28.41
N ALA A 225 -50.93 29.29 27.94
CA ALA A 225 -52.34 28.92 28.05
C ALA A 225 -52.73 28.67 29.51
N ALA A 226 -51.88 27.99 30.28
CA ALA A 226 -52.06 27.77 31.71
C ALA A 226 -52.06 29.11 32.47
N GLU A 227 -51.10 30.00 32.23
CA GLU A 227 -51.05 31.34 32.83
C GLU A 227 -52.32 32.15 32.53
N LYS A 228 -52.80 32.14 31.28
CA LYS A 228 -54.09 32.78 30.91
C LYS A 228 -55.29 32.15 31.61
N ALA A 229 -55.33 30.82 31.71
CA ALA A 229 -56.40 30.10 32.39
C ALA A 229 -56.39 30.39 33.90
N HIS A 230 -55.21 30.44 34.53
CA HIS A 230 -55.02 30.83 35.93
C HIS A 230 -55.46 32.27 36.16
N ALA A 231 -54.98 33.23 35.37
CA ALA A 231 -55.40 34.63 35.47
C ALA A 231 -56.92 34.79 35.30
N GLY A 232 -57.54 34.07 34.36
CA GLY A 232 -58.99 34.08 34.18
C GLY A 232 -59.76 33.46 35.37
N ARG A 233 -59.22 32.40 36.00
CA ARG A 233 -59.79 31.83 37.23
C ARG A 233 -59.66 32.79 38.40
N GLU A 234 -58.50 33.42 38.58
CA GLU A 234 -58.29 34.43 39.62
C GLU A 234 -59.27 35.59 39.45
N GLN A 235 -59.41 36.15 38.24
CA GLN A 235 -60.38 37.21 37.98
C GLN A 235 -61.82 36.80 38.32
N ARG A 236 -62.25 35.58 37.96
CA ARG A 236 -63.57 35.06 38.32
C ARG A 236 -63.74 34.88 39.83
N LEU A 237 -62.70 34.41 40.53
CA LEU A 237 -62.73 34.28 41.98
C LEU A 237 -62.79 35.65 42.65
N THR A 238 -62.01 36.63 42.18
CA THR A 238 -62.06 38.01 42.67
C THR A 238 -63.45 38.61 42.46
N GLN A 239 -64.03 38.51 41.27
CA GLN A 239 -65.41 38.96 41.00
C GLN A 239 -66.44 38.25 41.90
N ARG A 240 -66.26 36.95 42.15
CA ARG A 240 -67.13 36.19 43.06
C ARG A 240 -66.97 36.64 44.51
N LEU A 241 -65.75 36.97 44.94
CA LEU A 241 -65.48 37.53 46.27
C LEU A 241 -66.09 38.92 46.41
N GLU A 242 -65.93 39.79 45.41
CA GLU A 242 -66.55 41.12 45.35
C GLU A 242 -68.08 41.03 45.46
N THR A 243 -68.71 40.19 44.62
CA THR A 243 -70.18 39.99 44.67
C THR A 243 -70.65 39.37 45.99
N LEU A 244 -69.92 38.42 46.56
CA LEU A 244 -70.24 37.89 47.90
C LEU A 244 -70.07 38.94 48.99
N GLN A 245 -69.07 39.82 48.87
CA GLN A 245 -68.83 40.90 49.82
C GLN A 245 -69.91 41.99 49.71
N GLU A 246 -70.38 42.30 48.49
CA GLU A 246 -71.56 43.14 48.25
C GLU A 246 -72.84 42.52 48.81
N GLN A 247 -73.07 41.22 48.60
CA GLN A 247 -74.20 40.52 49.21
C GLN A 247 -74.12 40.52 50.73
N GLN A 248 -72.92 40.33 51.30
CA GLN A 248 -72.71 40.37 52.74
C GLN A 248 -72.96 41.76 53.31
N SER A 249 -72.50 42.83 52.66
CA SER A 249 -72.73 44.20 53.11
C SER A 249 -74.20 44.61 52.96
N ALA A 250 -74.88 44.16 51.90
CA ALA A 250 -76.33 44.32 51.74
C ALA A 250 -77.09 43.60 52.87
N LEU A 251 -76.79 42.33 53.14
CA LEU A 251 -77.38 41.58 54.25
C LEU A 251 -77.09 42.21 55.62
N GLN A 252 -75.88 42.75 55.84
CA GLN A 252 -75.56 43.49 57.06
C GLN A 252 -76.39 44.76 57.19
N THR A 253 -76.61 45.47 56.08
CA THR A 253 -77.45 46.68 56.03
C THR A 253 -78.92 46.33 56.27
N ASP A 254 -79.43 45.28 55.63
CA ASP A 254 -80.79 44.78 55.83
C ASP A 254 -81.00 44.30 57.27
N LEU A 255 -80.03 43.59 57.85
CA LEU A 255 -80.08 43.17 59.26
C LEU A 255 -80.04 44.38 60.20
N ALA A 256 -79.23 45.39 59.92
CA ALA A 256 -79.19 46.64 60.69
C ALA A 256 -80.52 47.40 60.58
N ALA A 257 -81.09 47.50 59.39
CA ALA A 257 -82.41 48.10 59.15
C ALA A 257 -83.52 47.31 59.86
N ALA A 258 -83.50 45.98 59.81
CA ALA A 258 -84.46 45.14 60.53
C ALA A 258 -84.34 45.27 62.05
N ARG A 259 -83.11 45.34 62.58
CA ARG A 259 -82.86 45.63 64.01
C ARG A 259 -83.36 47.01 64.41
N GLN A 260 -83.12 48.03 63.57
CA GLN A 260 -83.61 49.38 63.82
C GLN A 260 -85.14 49.41 63.77
N ALA A 261 -85.76 48.78 62.77
CA ALA A 261 -87.22 48.68 62.67
C ALA A 261 -87.83 47.92 63.84
N GLN A 262 -87.19 46.86 64.32
CA GLN A 262 -87.61 46.16 65.53
C GLN A 262 -87.51 47.07 66.76
N HIS A 263 -86.41 47.81 66.92
CA HIS A 263 -86.24 48.75 68.02
C HIS A 263 -87.29 49.88 67.98
N ASP A 264 -87.52 50.47 66.80
CA ASP A 264 -88.55 51.50 66.61
C ASP A 264 -89.96 50.95 66.89
N ALA A 265 -90.23 49.68 66.52
CA ALA A 265 -91.49 49.00 66.81
C ALA A 265 -91.66 48.70 68.31
N GLU A 266 -90.59 48.29 69.01
CA GLU A 266 -90.57 48.13 70.47
C GLU A 266 -90.81 49.48 71.16
N GLN A 267 -90.14 50.54 70.75
CA GLN A 267 -90.38 51.89 71.27
C GLN A 267 -91.81 52.37 71.00
N ALA A 268 -92.35 52.12 69.80
CA ALA A 268 -93.73 52.47 69.46
C ALA A 268 -94.73 51.70 70.33
N ARG A 269 -94.43 50.43 70.63
CA ARG A 269 -95.22 49.60 71.55
C ARG A 269 -95.14 50.12 72.98
N ASP A 270 -93.95 50.42 73.50
CA ASP A 270 -93.78 51.00 74.84
C ASP A 270 -94.52 52.34 74.97
N ASN A 271 -94.44 53.20 73.94
CA ASN A 271 -95.17 54.46 73.89
C ASN A 271 -96.69 54.25 73.83
N ALA A 272 -97.17 53.23 73.10
CA ALA A 272 -98.58 52.87 73.07
C ALA A 272 -99.05 52.33 74.43
N GLU A 273 -98.24 51.50 75.10
CA GLU A 273 -98.51 50.99 76.45
C GLU A 273 -98.54 52.14 77.48
N GLN A 274 -97.61 53.10 77.39
CA GLN A 274 -97.63 54.32 78.22
C GLN A 274 -98.86 55.19 77.94
N ARG A 275 -99.29 55.32 76.68
CA ARG A 275 -100.53 56.04 76.32
C ARG A 275 -101.77 55.32 76.84
N GLU A 276 -101.83 54.00 76.74
CA GLU A 276 -102.91 53.21 77.35
C GLU A 276 -102.94 53.37 78.87
N ALA A 277 -101.78 53.34 79.54
CA ALA A 277 -101.70 53.58 80.98
C ALA A 277 -102.18 55.01 81.33
N ALA A 278 -101.74 56.03 80.60
CA ALA A 278 -102.19 57.41 80.81
C ALA A 278 -103.70 57.58 80.55
N LEU A 279 -104.26 56.89 79.56
CA LEU A 279 -105.70 56.87 79.30
C LEU A 279 -106.46 56.14 80.41
N ARG A 280 -105.91 55.05 80.97
CA ARG A 280 -106.49 54.37 82.14
C ARG A 280 -106.49 55.28 83.36
N ASP A 281 -105.39 55.96 83.65
CA ASP A 281 -105.29 56.93 84.73
C ASP A 281 -106.28 58.10 84.53
N GLN A 282 -106.43 58.60 83.30
CA GLN A 282 -107.44 59.61 82.99
C GLN A 282 -108.88 59.09 83.21
N HIS A 283 -109.16 57.85 82.82
CA HIS A 283 -110.46 57.22 83.08
C HIS A 283 -110.73 57.05 84.58
N GLU A 284 -109.75 56.62 85.36
CA GLU A 284 -109.88 56.52 86.82
C GLU A 284 -110.11 57.89 87.46
N GLN A 285 -109.38 58.93 87.03
CA GLN A 285 -109.59 60.29 87.53
C GLN A 285 -110.98 60.85 87.18
N LEU A 286 -111.49 60.56 85.97
CA LEU A 286 -112.84 60.95 85.57
C LEU A 286 -113.91 60.20 86.37
N ASN A 287 -113.72 58.90 86.63
CA ASN A 287 -114.62 58.12 87.48
C ASN A 287 -114.61 58.63 88.93
N ALA A 288 -113.43 58.90 89.50
CA ALA A 288 -113.31 59.47 90.84
C ALA A 288 -114.02 60.84 90.94
N ARG A 289 -113.93 61.69 89.91
CA ARG A 289 -114.69 62.94 89.83
C ARG A 289 -116.20 62.71 89.75
N PHE A 290 -116.64 61.69 89.02
CA PHE A 290 -118.05 61.30 88.96
C PHE A 290 -118.55 60.83 90.33
N GLU A 291 -117.82 59.96 91.02
CA GLU A 291 -118.15 59.49 92.37
C GLU A 291 -118.19 60.64 93.39
N GLU A 292 -117.27 61.62 93.27
CA GLU A 292 -117.26 62.81 94.13
C GLU A 292 -118.46 63.73 93.84
N GLN A 293 -118.91 63.84 92.58
CA GLN A 293 -120.15 64.54 92.25
C GLN A 293 -121.39 63.81 92.76
N GLU A 294 -121.44 62.48 92.66
CA GLU A 294 -122.54 61.68 93.22
C GLU A 294 -122.62 61.84 94.75
N ARG A 295 -121.47 61.84 95.44
CA ARG A 295 -121.42 62.11 96.88
C ARG A 295 -121.92 63.52 97.22
N ARG A 296 -121.53 64.54 96.46
CA ARG A 296 -122.04 65.92 96.66
C ARG A 296 -123.54 66.03 96.44
N ILE A 297 -124.09 65.32 95.44
CA ILE A 297 -125.54 65.28 95.21
C ILE A 297 -126.24 64.54 96.37
N ALA A 298 -125.67 63.42 96.84
CA ALA A 298 -126.20 62.68 97.99
C ALA A 298 -126.22 63.55 99.26
N GLU A 299 -125.12 64.23 99.60
CA GLU A 299 -125.02 65.17 100.72
C GLU A 299 -126.02 66.32 100.60
N GLN A 300 -126.20 66.88 99.39
CA GLN A 300 -127.20 67.93 99.14
C GLN A 300 -128.63 67.41 99.37
N THR A 301 -128.96 66.19 98.93
CA THR A 301 -130.29 65.61 99.18
C THR A 301 -130.53 65.29 100.66
N GLU A 302 -129.48 64.92 101.40
CA GLU A 302 -129.56 64.67 102.83
C GLU A 302 -129.78 65.97 103.62
N GLN A 303 -129.06 67.04 103.25
CA GLN A 303 -129.27 68.39 103.80
C GLN A 303 -130.66 68.97 103.50
N TRP A 304 -131.24 68.65 102.34
CA TRP A 304 -132.64 69.00 102.04
C TRP A 304 -133.62 68.24 102.94
N ARG A 305 -133.44 66.92 103.12
CA ARG A 305 -134.29 66.10 104.01
C ARG A 305 -134.19 66.51 105.48
N GLU A 306 -133.01 66.91 105.96
CA GLU A 306 -132.84 67.41 107.32
C GLU A 306 -133.52 68.76 107.53
N ARG A 307 -133.45 69.66 106.54
CA ARG A 307 -134.17 70.94 106.57
C ARG A 307 -135.69 70.75 106.53
N GLU A 308 -136.17 69.77 105.77
CA GLU A 308 -137.58 69.41 105.68
C GLU A 308 -138.10 68.86 107.02
N ARG A 309 -137.37 67.91 107.64
CA ARG A 309 -137.67 67.41 108.99
C ARG A 309 -137.63 68.50 110.06
N HIS A 310 -136.68 69.43 109.97
CA HIS A 310 -136.58 70.56 110.91
C HIS A 310 -137.73 71.57 110.72
N PHE A 311 -138.28 71.68 109.50
CA PHE A 311 -139.47 72.48 109.23
C PHE A 311 -140.73 71.79 109.75
N GLU A 312 -140.87 70.47 109.54
CA GLU A 312 -141.98 69.66 110.06
C GLU A 312 -142.01 69.61 111.60
N GLN A 313 -140.86 69.53 112.27
CA GLN A 313 -140.76 69.58 113.74
C GLN A 313 -141.15 70.94 114.32
N ARG A 314 -140.83 72.05 113.64
CA ARG A 314 -141.24 73.40 114.08
C ARG A 314 -142.73 73.64 113.88
N LEU A 315 -143.31 73.13 112.79
CA LEU A 315 -144.75 73.22 112.55
C LEU A 315 -145.53 72.41 113.59
N TRP A 316 -145.09 71.19 113.93
CA TRP A 316 -145.71 70.37 114.97
C TRP A 316 -145.56 70.94 116.38
N ALA A 317 -144.39 71.49 116.74
CA ALA A 317 -144.20 72.17 118.03
C ALA A 317 -145.04 73.46 118.15
N SER A 318 -145.25 74.19 117.04
CA SER A 318 -146.14 75.35 117.02
C SER A 318 -147.63 74.97 117.06
N LEU A 319 -148.01 73.81 116.53
CA LEU A 319 -149.38 73.29 116.58
C LEU A 319 -149.72 72.66 117.94
N GLU A 320 -148.76 72.08 118.67
CA GLU A 320 -148.95 71.58 120.04
C GLU A 320 -148.99 72.70 121.08
N ALA A 321 -148.15 73.74 120.95
CA ALA A 321 -148.25 74.94 121.79
C ALA A 321 -149.59 75.67 121.61
N MET A 322 -150.11 75.72 120.37
CA MET A 322 -151.40 76.31 120.05
C MET A 322 -152.59 75.43 120.50
N ARG A 323 -152.37 74.14 120.80
CA ARG A 323 -153.40 73.18 121.25
C ARG A 323 -153.50 73.04 122.78
N GLU A 324 -152.44 73.38 123.52
CA GLU A 324 -152.49 73.51 124.99
C GLU A 324 -153.07 74.87 125.43
N GLU A 325 -152.86 75.96 124.67
CA GLU A 325 -153.53 77.25 124.92
C GLU A 325 -155.05 77.21 124.62
N TRP A 326 -155.48 76.44 123.60
CA TRP A 326 -156.90 76.28 123.22
C TRP A 326 -157.70 75.28 124.09
N ARG A 327 -157.07 74.63 125.09
CA ARG A 327 -157.78 73.88 126.15
C ARG A 327 -158.02 74.69 127.42
N SER A 328 -157.41 75.87 127.56
CA SER A 328 -157.75 76.85 128.60
C SER A 328 -158.78 77.89 128.16
N GLU A 329 -158.94 78.24 126.88
CA GLU A 329 -159.94 79.24 126.43
C GLU A 329 -160.37 78.95 124.96
N ARG A 330 -161.63 78.78 124.55
CA ARG A 330 -162.96 78.98 125.20
C ARG A 330 -163.03 80.29 126.00
N THR A 331 -162.62 81.42 125.44
CA THR A 331 -163.11 81.99 124.16
C THR A 331 -162.08 81.99 123.02
N ALA A 332 -162.35 81.72 121.75
CA ALA A 332 -163.51 81.31 120.97
C ALA A 332 -163.04 81.00 119.52
N SER A 333 -163.79 80.13 118.83
CA SER A 333 -163.91 79.82 117.37
C SER A 333 -163.81 81.01 116.37
N PRO A 334 -164.04 80.87 115.02
CA PRO A 334 -164.10 79.73 114.07
C PRO A 334 -163.44 80.00 112.66
N GLY A 335 -163.59 79.07 111.69
CA GLY A 335 -163.77 79.36 110.24
C GLY A 335 -162.61 78.96 109.32
N ASP A 336 -162.76 78.01 108.38
CA ASP A 336 -163.29 78.17 106.99
C ASP A 336 -162.30 78.94 106.09
N GLU A 337 -162.04 78.67 104.81
CA GLU A 337 -162.52 77.78 103.74
C GLU A 337 -161.61 78.09 102.51
N ASN A 338 -161.64 77.26 101.45
CA ASN A 338 -161.51 77.67 100.03
C ASN A 338 -160.15 78.21 99.49
N ASP A 339 -159.79 78.13 98.20
CA ASP A 339 -160.24 77.44 96.99
C ASP A 339 -159.12 77.73 95.93
N THR A 340 -158.81 76.77 95.04
CA THR A 340 -158.46 76.86 93.58
C THR A 340 -157.74 78.09 92.93
N PRO A 341 -157.45 78.16 91.60
CA PRO A 341 -157.05 77.17 90.57
C PRO A 341 -155.94 77.67 89.57
N ASP A 342 -155.61 76.78 88.60
CA ASP A 342 -155.50 76.97 87.13
C ASP A 342 -154.22 77.32 86.31
N ALA A 343 -154.14 76.56 85.19
CA ALA A 343 -153.84 76.90 83.78
C ALA A 343 -152.44 77.14 83.14
N THR A 344 -152.21 76.36 82.06
CA THR A 344 -151.63 76.67 80.70
C THR A 344 -150.16 77.13 80.54
N ASN A 345 -149.40 76.97 79.43
CA ASN A 345 -149.36 76.23 78.13
C ASN A 345 -147.93 76.52 77.51
N PRO A 346 -147.60 76.56 76.18
CA PRO A 346 -146.43 75.84 75.63
C PRO A 346 -145.31 76.70 74.93
N ALA A 347 -144.11 76.13 74.78
CA ALA A 347 -143.12 76.21 73.67
C ALA A 347 -141.78 75.58 74.10
#